data_AF-K8EMW7-F1
#
_entry.id   AF-K8EMW7-F1
#
_cell.length_a   1.000
_cell.length_b   1.000
_cell.length_c   1.000
_cell.angle_alpha   90.00
_cell.angle_beta   90.00
_cell.angle_gamma   90.00
#
_symmetry.space_group_name_H-M   'P 1'
#
loop_
_entity.id
_entity.type
_entity.pdbx_description
1 polymer ?
#
loop_
_entity_poly.entity_id
_entity_poly.type
_entity_poly.pdbx_seq_one_letter_code
_entity_poly.pdbx_strand_id
1 'polypeptide(L)'
;MPSSGATAYKTLGVRTRAQKRRIGERDVWDLIVNNDDICFKHILPRLNRTDLKFLYGVNTETRKLIKRSSRKGELKKKFRVREMSSISTLEIAWEHKSSWRDYWKDETDFCNRVAQTNKLELLKWAREEKKCKWDGRTIKAAAGQGNLEMVKYCVANECPIDAWTCANAASGGHLECLKYLREEAKAPWDWRTANWAASNGHLHILEYLVERKFDEYEEDECEFAAKFGHLNCLKYLHETAKAPWDSWAVFEAHKNNHPDCVQYLLDNNCPLPPNWRYEHGELHVPESESESE
;
A
#
# COMPACT_ATOMS: atom_id res chain seq x y z
N MET A 1 -67.38 -56.43 28.50
CA MET A 1 -66.37 -56.35 29.56
C MET A 1 -65.02 -55.96 28.95
N PRO A 2 -64.15 -55.22 29.66
CA PRO A 2 -63.22 -54.22 29.11
C PRO A 2 -61.72 -54.63 29.11
N SER A 3 -60.88 -53.75 28.53
CA SER A 3 -59.42 -53.52 28.78
C SER A 3 -58.46 -54.59 28.23
N SER A 4 -57.33 -54.36 27.54
CA SER A 4 -56.21 -53.37 27.57
C SER A 4 -55.38 -53.60 26.27
N GLY A 5 -54.59 -52.72 25.64
CA GLY A 5 -53.95 -51.48 26.07
C GLY A 5 -53.22 -50.72 24.92
N ALA A 6 -52.65 -49.57 25.32
CA ALA A 6 -52.02 -48.50 24.53
C ALA A 6 -50.79 -48.92 23.69
N THR A 7 -50.29 -48.20 22.68
CA THR A 7 -49.65 -46.85 22.64
C THR A 7 -49.16 -46.68 21.17
N ALA A 8 -48.97 -45.55 20.49
CA ALA A 8 -48.66 -44.18 20.90
C ALA A 8 -49.09 -43.16 19.81
N TYR A 9 -49.52 -42.00 20.28
CA TYR A 9 -49.67 -40.78 19.50
C TYR A 9 -48.29 -40.22 19.11
N LYS A 10 -48.13 -39.77 17.86
CA LYS A 10 -47.35 -38.57 17.54
C LYS A 10 -48.21 -37.63 16.73
N THR A 11 -48.79 -36.69 17.46
CA THR A 11 -49.45 -35.47 17.01
C THR A 11 -48.60 -34.79 15.92
N LEU A 12 -49.17 -34.63 14.72
CA LEU A 12 -48.64 -33.74 13.69
C LEU A 12 -48.76 -32.30 14.20
N GLY A 13 -47.68 -31.82 14.82
CA GLY A 13 -47.50 -30.41 15.15
C GLY A 13 -47.52 -29.54 13.90
N VAL A 14 -48.26 -28.44 14.01
CA VAL A 14 -48.50 -27.36 13.05
C VAL A 14 -47.23 -26.94 12.31
N ARG A 15 -47.29 -26.85 10.97
CA ARG A 15 -46.27 -26.14 10.17
C ARG A 15 -46.66 -24.67 10.05
N THR A 16 -45.85 -23.79 10.63
CA THR A 16 -45.97 -22.34 10.44
C THR A 16 -45.60 -21.97 9.00
N ARG A 17 -46.16 -20.86 8.49
CA ARG A 17 -45.94 -20.29 7.14
C ARG A 17 -44.47 -20.05 6.79
N ALA A 18 -43.61 -20.02 7.81
CA ALA A 18 -42.15 -19.94 7.73
C ALA A 18 -41.47 -21.28 7.36
N GLN A 19 -42.19 -22.40 7.32
CA GLN A 19 -41.63 -23.67 6.87
C GLN A 19 -41.65 -23.81 5.34
N LYS A 20 -40.50 -23.42 4.76
CA LYS A 20 -39.61 -24.38 4.05
C LYS A 20 -39.53 -24.38 2.51
N ARG A 21 -40.33 -23.66 1.71
CA ARG A 21 -40.25 -23.84 0.23
C ARG A 21 -40.45 -22.59 -0.64
N ARG A 22 -39.50 -21.66 -0.57
CA ARG A 22 -38.99 -20.87 -1.74
C ARG A 22 -37.48 -20.58 -1.57
N ILE A 23 -36.78 -21.49 -0.90
CA ILE A 23 -35.31 -21.53 -0.81
C ILE A 23 -34.86 -22.60 -1.81
N GLY A 24 -35.26 -22.43 -3.06
CA GLY A 24 -34.82 -23.20 -4.20
C GLY A 24 -34.46 -22.14 -5.22
N GLU A 25 -33.16 -21.96 -5.43
CA GLU A 25 -32.55 -21.09 -6.43
C GLU A 25 -33.03 -19.63 -6.40
N ARG A 26 -32.77 -18.90 -5.31
CA ARG A 26 -32.52 -17.47 -5.50
C ARG A 26 -31.14 -17.35 -6.10
N ASP A 27 -31.09 -17.05 -7.38
CA ASP A 27 -29.85 -16.72 -8.07
C ASP A 27 -29.16 -15.59 -7.28
N VAL A 28 -27.85 -15.72 -7.10
CA VAL A 28 -27.04 -14.65 -6.51
C VAL A 28 -27.25 -13.35 -7.31
N TRP A 29 -27.52 -13.46 -8.61
CA TRP A 29 -27.85 -12.31 -9.45
C TRP A 29 -29.18 -11.66 -9.08
N ASP A 30 -30.21 -12.41 -8.71
CA ASP A 30 -31.48 -11.85 -8.22
C ASP A 30 -31.26 -11.06 -6.93
N LEU A 31 -30.40 -11.56 -6.04
CA LEU A 31 -30.05 -10.83 -4.82
C LEU A 31 -29.33 -9.52 -5.15
N ILE A 32 -28.31 -9.58 -6.01
CA ILE A 32 -27.47 -8.43 -6.38
C ILE A 32 -28.26 -7.36 -7.13
N VAL A 33 -29.12 -7.77 -8.08
CA VAL A 33 -29.80 -6.87 -9.00
C VAL A 33 -31.11 -6.33 -8.43
N ASN A 34 -31.86 -7.12 -7.65
CA ASN A 34 -33.22 -6.75 -7.26
C ASN A 34 -33.35 -6.31 -5.80
N ASN A 35 -32.26 -6.29 -5.00
CA ASN A 35 -32.27 -5.86 -3.60
C ASN A 35 -31.27 -4.71 -3.39
N ASP A 36 -31.71 -3.48 -3.68
CA ASP A 36 -30.88 -2.28 -3.62
C ASP A 36 -30.37 -1.97 -2.20
N ASP A 37 -31.15 -2.30 -1.17
CA ASP A 37 -30.79 -2.15 0.25
C ASP A 37 -29.56 -3.00 0.61
N ILE A 38 -29.56 -4.27 0.21
CA ILE A 38 -28.45 -5.20 0.42
C ILE A 38 -27.27 -4.80 -0.44
N CYS A 39 -27.52 -4.55 -1.74
CA CYS A 39 -26.46 -4.29 -2.70
C CYS A 39 -25.72 -2.99 -2.40
N PHE A 40 -26.42 -1.87 -2.16
CA PHE A 40 -25.79 -0.57 -1.95
C PHE A 40 -25.16 -0.43 -0.56
N LYS A 41 -25.64 -1.17 0.45
CA LYS A 41 -25.09 -1.12 1.80
C LYS A 41 -23.94 -2.10 2.04
N HIS A 42 -23.99 -3.29 1.42
CA HIS A 42 -23.08 -4.37 1.77
C HIS A 42 -22.20 -4.86 0.61
N ILE A 43 -22.62 -4.70 -0.65
CA ILE A 43 -21.88 -5.22 -1.80
C ILE A 43 -21.07 -4.09 -2.45
N LEU A 44 -21.74 -3.06 -2.99
CA LEU A 44 -21.05 -1.99 -3.72
C LEU A 44 -19.98 -1.29 -2.88
N PRO A 45 -20.12 -0.99 -1.58
CA PRO A 45 -19.06 -0.34 -0.81
C PRO A 45 -17.77 -1.18 -0.68
N ARG A 46 -17.86 -2.50 -0.88
CA ARG A 46 -16.70 -3.42 -0.84
C ARG A 46 -16.00 -3.57 -2.18
N LEU A 47 -16.64 -3.15 -3.27
CA LEU A 47 -16.04 -3.21 -4.61
C LEU A 47 -15.08 -2.04 -4.80
N ASN A 48 -13.88 -2.31 -5.28
CA ASN A 48 -13.04 -1.23 -5.75
C ASN A 48 -13.61 -0.66 -7.08
N ARG A 49 -13.02 0.42 -7.57
CA ARG A 49 -13.48 1.09 -8.79
C ARG A 49 -13.42 0.18 -10.01
N THR A 50 -12.39 -0.65 -10.09
CA THR A 50 -12.17 -1.62 -11.18
C THR A 50 -13.20 -2.75 -11.12
N ASP A 51 -13.46 -3.32 -9.95
CA ASP A 51 -14.50 -4.33 -9.74
C ASP A 51 -15.88 -3.81 -10.12
N LEU A 52 -16.21 -2.56 -9.76
CA LEU A 52 -17.47 -1.92 -10.11
C LEU A 52 -17.64 -1.79 -11.63
N LYS A 53 -16.57 -1.54 -12.38
CA LYS A 53 -16.62 -1.49 -13.85
C LYS A 53 -16.77 -2.87 -14.47
N PHE A 54 -16.12 -3.89 -13.92
CA PHE A 54 -16.35 -5.27 -14.35
C PHE A 54 -17.81 -5.64 -14.13
N LEU A 55 -18.35 -5.38 -12.93
CA LEU A 55 -19.76 -5.59 -12.62
C LEU A 55 -20.67 -4.86 -13.61
N TYR A 56 -20.38 -3.60 -13.97
CA TYR A 56 -21.12 -2.85 -14.99
C TYR A 56 -21.11 -3.50 -16.39
N GLY A 57 -20.03 -4.21 -16.70
CA GLY A 57 -19.83 -4.89 -17.97
C GLY A 57 -20.53 -6.26 -18.09
N VAL A 58 -20.96 -6.87 -16.97
CA VAL A 58 -21.46 -8.26 -16.96
C VAL A 58 -22.71 -8.44 -17.81
N ASN A 59 -23.75 -7.63 -17.59
CA ASN A 59 -25.02 -7.74 -18.32
C ASN A 59 -25.85 -6.44 -18.24
N THR A 60 -27.03 -6.44 -18.87
CA THR A 60 -27.94 -5.28 -18.86
C THR A 60 -28.45 -4.91 -17.48
N GLU A 61 -28.62 -5.88 -16.60
CA GLU A 61 -29.22 -5.68 -15.29
C GLU A 61 -28.25 -5.06 -14.28
N THR A 62 -27.02 -5.56 -14.23
CA THR A 62 -25.90 -4.97 -13.48
C THR A 62 -25.55 -3.57 -13.97
N ARG A 63 -25.66 -3.32 -15.29
CA ARG A 63 -25.55 -1.99 -15.88
C ARG A 63 -26.62 -1.03 -15.36
N LYS A 64 -27.88 -1.46 -15.30
CA LYS A 64 -28.98 -0.66 -14.73
C LYS A 64 -28.76 -0.40 -13.24
N LEU A 65 -28.35 -1.42 -12.47
CA LEU A 65 -28.02 -1.36 -11.04
C LEU A 65 -27.00 -0.27 -10.75
N ILE A 66 -25.88 -0.26 -11.47
CA ILE A 66 -24.83 0.72 -11.20
C ILE A 66 -25.24 2.13 -11.65
N LYS A 67 -26.00 2.28 -12.75
CA LYS A 67 -26.49 3.59 -13.20
C LYS A 67 -27.43 4.26 -12.19
N ARG A 68 -28.20 3.49 -11.42
CA ARG A 68 -29.07 4.01 -10.34
C ARG A 68 -28.34 4.17 -9.00
N SER A 69 -27.18 3.52 -8.82
CA SER A 69 -26.34 3.69 -7.63
C SER A 69 -25.69 5.09 -7.54
N SER A 70 -25.34 5.51 -6.32
CA SER A 70 -24.55 6.72 -6.08
C SER A 70 -23.16 6.70 -6.74
N ARG A 71 -22.63 5.50 -7.03
CA ARG A 71 -21.28 5.30 -7.61
C ARG A 71 -21.23 5.38 -9.13
N LYS A 72 -22.33 5.72 -9.83
CA LYS A 72 -22.37 5.85 -11.31
C LYS A 72 -21.28 6.76 -11.89
N GLY A 73 -20.87 7.79 -11.14
CA GLY A 73 -19.80 8.71 -11.55
C GLY A 73 -18.43 8.04 -11.69
N GLU A 74 -18.20 6.93 -10.98
CA GLU A 74 -16.95 6.17 -11.04
C GLU A 74 -16.77 5.41 -12.36
N LEU A 75 -17.82 5.27 -13.17
CA LEU A 75 -17.75 4.68 -14.50
C LEU A 75 -17.03 5.59 -15.50
N LYS A 76 -17.15 6.92 -15.36
CA LYS A 76 -16.45 7.92 -16.20
C LYS A 76 -14.94 7.87 -16.00
N LYS A 77 -14.57 7.46 -14.80
CA LYS A 77 -13.24 7.30 -14.28
C LYS A 77 -12.64 6.05 -14.96
N LYS A 78 -11.43 6.06 -15.55
CA LYS A 78 -10.74 4.92 -16.24
C LYS A 78 -10.40 3.70 -15.32
N PHE A 79 -10.08 2.53 -15.87
CA PHE A 79 -9.67 1.32 -15.10
C PHE A 79 -8.29 1.51 -14.43
N ARG A 80 -7.98 0.70 -13.40
CA ARG A 80 -6.69 0.74 -12.69
C ARG A 80 -6.13 -0.67 -12.52
N VAL A 81 -5.07 -0.98 -13.28
CA VAL A 81 -4.41 -2.31 -13.26
C VAL A 81 -3.97 -2.73 -11.85
N ARG A 82 -3.41 -1.81 -11.07
CA ARG A 82 -3.00 -2.08 -9.68
C ARG A 82 -4.14 -2.54 -8.74
N GLU A 83 -5.39 -2.33 -9.13
CA GLU A 83 -6.58 -2.79 -8.37
C GLU A 83 -7.08 -4.16 -8.85
N MET A 84 -6.48 -4.74 -9.90
CA MET A 84 -6.90 -6.02 -10.47
C MET A 84 -6.48 -7.18 -9.59
N SER A 85 -7.40 -8.14 -9.46
CA SER A 85 -7.28 -9.20 -8.47
C SER A 85 -7.10 -10.59 -9.07
N SER A 86 -7.29 -10.77 -10.38
CA SER A 86 -7.20 -12.05 -11.07
C SER A 86 -6.63 -11.93 -12.49
N ILE A 87 -6.15 -13.05 -13.02
CA ILE A 87 -5.70 -13.17 -14.41
C ILE A 87 -6.81 -12.76 -15.38
N SER A 88 -8.07 -13.18 -15.14
CA SER A 88 -9.20 -12.82 -16.00
C SER A 88 -9.41 -11.31 -16.10
N THR A 89 -9.24 -10.57 -14.99
CA THR A 89 -9.33 -9.11 -15.02
C THR A 89 -8.17 -8.46 -15.79
N LEU A 90 -6.97 -9.04 -15.72
CA LEU A 90 -5.81 -8.59 -16.48
C LEU A 90 -5.90 -8.94 -17.97
N GLU A 91 -6.46 -10.09 -18.32
CA GLU A 91 -6.69 -10.52 -19.70
C GLU A 91 -7.58 -9.49 -20.41
N ILE A 92 -8.69 -9.08 -19.77
CA ILE A 92 -9.56 -8.02 -20.29
C ILE A 92 -8.78 -6.71 -20.47
N ALA A 93 -7.94 -6.34 -19.50
CA ALA A 93 -7.11 -5.14 -19.62
C ALA A 93 -6.18 -5.23 -20.83
N TRP A 94 -5.52 -6.38 -20.99
CA TRP A 94 -4.55 -6.65 -22.04
C TRP A 94 -5.16 -6.68 -23.44
N GLU A 95 -6.32 -7.31 -23.60
CA GLU A 95 -7.06 -7.37 -24.87
C GLU A 95 -7.48 -5.97 -25.33
N HIS A 96 -7.85 -5.09 -24.39
CA HIS A 96 -8.25 -3.72 -24.68
C HIS A 96 -7.09 -2.70 -24.68
N LYS A 97 -5.83 -3.17 -24.77
CA LYS A 97 -4.64 -2.31 -24.66
C LYS A 97 -4.52 -1.20 -25.68
N SER A 98 -5.00 -1.43 -26.90
CA SER A 98 -5.01 -0.43 -27.97
C SER A 98 -5.95 0.73 -27.65
N SER A 99 -7.09 0.45 -27.02
CA SER A 99 -8.05 1.45 -26.57
C SER A 99 -7.58 2.24 -25.34
N TRP A 100 -6.49 1.81 -24.70
CA TRP A 100 -5.98 2.36 -23.44
C TRP A 100 -4.58 3.00 -23.62
N ARG A 101 -4.19 3.31 -24.86
CA ARG A 101 -2.87 3.86 -25.22
C ARG A 101 -2.49 5.15 -24.48
N ASP A 102 -3.47 5.93 -24.04
CA ASP A 102 -3.26 7.13 -23.20
C ASP A 102 -2.87 6.80 -21.74
N TYR A 103 -2.85 5.53 -21.33
CA TYR A 103 -2.82 5.11 -19.92
C TYR A 103 -1.72 4.12 -19.54
N TRP A 104 -1.21 3.36 -20.50
CA TRP A 104 0.12 2.77 -20.40
C TRP A 104 0.92 3.19 -21.62
N LYS A 105 2.06 3.84 -21.38
CA LYS A 105 2.92 4.33 -22.45
C LYS A 105 3.47 3.17 -23.28
N ASP A 106 3.77 2.06 -22.62
CA ASP A 106 4.36 0.87 -23.17
C ASP A 106 4.13 -0.35 -22.25
N GLU A 107 4.64 -1.51 -22.66
CA GLU A 107 4.54 -2.76 -21.89
C GLU A 107 5.26 -2.71 -20.54
N THR A 108 6.31 -1.90 -20.40
CA THR A 108 7.05 -1.76 -19.13
C THR A 108 6.21 -1.06 -18.07
N ASP A 109 5.41 -0.06 -18.47
CA ASP A 109 4.42 0.57 -17.59
C ASP A 109 3.34 -0.42 -17.16
N PHE A 110 2.87 -1.27 -18.09
CA PHE A 110 1.90 -2.32 -17.76
C PHE A 110 2.48 -3.30 -16.74
N CYS A 111 3.70 -3.83 -16.96
CA CYS A 111 4.36 -4.73 -16.02
C CYS A 111 4.60 -4.11 -14.64
N ASN A 112 5.02 -2.85 -14.58
CA ASN A 112 5.12 -2.09 -13.31
C ASN A 112 3.77 -2.06 -12.57
N ARG A 113 2.68 -1.71 -13.26
CA ARG A 113 1.34 -1.68 -12.64
C ARG A 113 0.85 -3.05 -12.20
N VAL A 114 1.22 -4.12 -12.92
CA VAL A 114 0.95 -5.50 -12.49
C VAL A 114 1.74 -5.82 -11.23
N ALA A 115 3.01 -5.45 -11.11
CA ALA A 115 3.77 -5.64 -9.87
C ALA A 115 3.18 -4.85 -8.68
N GLN A 116 2.57 -3.69 -8.92
CA GLN A 116 1.81 -2.92 -7.91
C GLN A 116 0.53 -3.61 -7.41
N THR A 117 0.09 -4.71 -8.02
CA THR A 117 -0.98 -5.56 -7.46
C THR A 117 -0.50 -6.41 -6.28
N ASN A 118 0.82 -6.46 -6.06
CA ASN A 118 1.50 -7.32 -5.10
C ASN A 118 1.29 -8.83 -5.30
N LYS A 119 0.93 -9.26 -6.52
CA LYS A 119 0.58 -10.65 -6.83
C LYS A 119 1.57 -11.27 -7.80
N LEU A 120 2.39 -12.20 -7.32
CA LEU A 120 3.42 -12.85 -8.11
C LEU A 120 2.81 -13.64 -9.28
N GLU A 121 1.68 -14.30 -9.07
CA GLU A 121 0.98 -15.05 -10.12
C GLU A 121 0.57 -14.16 -11.30
N LEU A 122 0.17 -12.92 -11.03
CA LEU A 122 -0.21 -11.96 -12.06
C LEU A 122 1.00 -11.43 -12.83
N LEU A 123 2.11 -11.18 -12.11
CA LEU A 123 3.36 -10.77 -12.74
C LEU A 123 3.95 -11.88 -13.63
N LYS A 124 3.91 -13.14 -13.16
CA LYS A 124 4.31 -14.31 -13.95
C LYS A 124 3.48 -14.42 -15.21
N TRP A 125 2.15 -14.35 -15.11
CA TRP A 125 1.29 -14.36 -16.29
C TRP A 125 1.67 -13.26 -17.29
N ALA A 126 1.90 -12.02 -16.83
CA ALA A 126 2.27 -10.92 -17.72
C ALA A 126 3.61 -11.17 -18.44
N ARG A 127 4.60 -11.75 -17.74
CA ARG A 127 5.95 -11.99 -18.28
C ARG A 127 6.05 -13.26 -19.11
N GLU A 128 5.48 -14.34 -18.62
CA GLU A 128 5.62 -15.68 -19.19
C GLU A 128 4.63 -15.91 -20.34
N GLU A 129 3.37 -15.51 -20.18
CA GLU A 129 2.33 -15.74 -21.19
C GLU A 129 2.27 -14.60 -22.21
N LYS A 130 2.24 -13.35 -21.74
CA LYS A 130 2.09 -12.18 -22.63
C LYS A 130 3.40 -11.61 -23.15
N LYS A 131 4.54 -12.12 -22.65
CA LYS A 131 5.90 -11.66 -23.00
C LYS A 131 6.09 -10.15 -22.81
N CYS A 132 5.33 -9.54 -21.91
CA CYS A 132 5.38 -8.09 -21.65
C CYS A 132 6.77 -7.66 -21.25
N LYS A 133 7.35 -6.64 -21.89
CA LYS A 133 8.62 -6.06 -21.43
C LYS A 133 8.48 -5.48 -20.02
N TRP A 134 9.58 -5.49 -19.26
CA TRP A 134 9.67 -4.85 -17.95
C TRP A 134 10.91 -3.98 -17.84
N ASP A 135 10.95 -3.14 -16.81
CA ASP A 135 12.11 -2.35 -16.42
C ASP A 135 12.26 -2.37 -14.88
N GLY A 136 13.24 -1.63 -14.37
CA GLY A 136 13.51 -1.61 -12.93
C GLY A 136 12.35 -1.12 -12.05
N ARG A 137 11.30 -0.46 -12.60
CA ARG A 137 10.12 -0.09 -11.82
C ARG A 137 9.38 -1.31 -11.29
N THR A 138 9.43 -2.43 -11.99
CA THR A 138 8.78 -3.68 -11.57
C THR A 138 9.40 -4.22 -10.27
N ILE A 139 10.72 -4.36 -10.20
CA ILE A 139 11.39 -4.86 -8.97
C ILE A 139 11.32 -3.83 -7.84
N LYS A 140 11.41 -2.52 -8.13
CA LYS A 140 11.20 -1.44 -7.15
C LYS A 140 9.82 -1.51 -6.50
N ALA A 141 8.77 -1.79 -7.27
CA ALA A 141 7.42 -1.98 -6.74
C ALA A 141 7.33 -3.22 -5.86
N ALA A 142 7.95 -4.34 -6.25
CA ALA A 142 7.98 -5.56 -5.43
C ALA A 142 8.71 -5.33 -4.09
N ALA A 143 9.87 -4.68 -4.15
CA ALA A 143 10.71 -4.35 -3.01
C ALA A 143 9.99 -3.43 -2.00
N GLY A 144 9.37 -2.36 -2.48
CA GLY A 144 8.63 -1.42 -1.64
C GLY A 144 7.29 -1.94 -1.10
N GLN A 145 6.84 -3.11 -1.55
CA GLN A 145 5.67 -3.81 -1.00
C GLN A 145 6.07 -5.03 -0.15
N GLY A 146 7.37 -5.30 0.00
CA GLY A 146 7.89 -6.36 0.87
C GLY A 146 7.70 -7.77 0.32
N ASN A 147 7.41 -7.90 -0.97
CA ASN A 147 7.16 -9.20 -1.58
C ASN A 147 8.47 -9.86 -2.00
N LEU A 148 9.13 -10.50 -1.03
CA LEU A 148 10.42 -11.15 -1.23
C LEU A 148 10.40 -12.18 -2.36
N GLU A 149 9.33 -12.96 -2.50
CA GLU A 149 9.21 -13.96 -3.57
C GLU A 149 9.10 -13.31 -4.96
N MET A 150 8.43 -12.17 -5.06
CA MET A 150 8.40 -11.39 -6.30
C MET A 150 9.74 -10.70 -6.58
N VAL A 151 10.46 -10.25 -5.55
CA VAL A 151 11.82 -9.73 -5.70
C VAL A 151 12.74 -10.84 -6.22
N LYS A 152 12.77 -12.02 -5.58
CA LYS A 152 13.54 -13.19 -6.05
C LYS A 152 13.22 -13.56 -7.49
N TYR A 153 11.94 -13.57 -7.86
CA TYR A 153 11.52 -13.82 -9.24
C TYR A 153 12.07 -12.77 -10.22
N CYS A 154 12.00 -11.48 -9.87
CA CYS A 154 12.57 -10.40 -10.68
C CYS A 154 14.09 -10.54 -10.85
N VAL A 155 14.82 -10.83 -9.76
CA VAL A 155 16.28 -11.04 -9.79
C VAL A 155 16.65 -12.25 -10.65
N ALA A 156 15.98 -13.39 -10.45
CA ALA A 156 16.25 -14.62 -11.19
C ALA A 156 15.99 -14.51 -12.71
N ASN A 157 15.18 -13.54 -13.13
CA ASN A 157 14.86 -13.28 -14.54
C ASN A 157 15.53 -11.99 -15.06
N GLU A 158 16.56 -11.50 -14.38
CA GLU A 158 17.40 -10.37 -14.83
C GLU A 158 16.59 -9.07 -15.02
N CYS A 159 15.60 -8.82 -14.16
CA CYS A 159 14.95 -7.52 -14.09
C CYS A 159 15.99 -6.45 -13.69
N PRO A 160 16.09 -5.29 -14.36
CA PRO A 160 17.09 -4.28 -14.04
C PRO A 160 17.01 -3.81 -12.58
N ILE A 161 18.15 -3.79 -11.88
CA ILE A 161 18.27 -3.42 -10.47
C ILE A 161 19.17 -2.19 -10.35
N ASP A 162 18.77 -1.25 -9.50
CA ASP A 162 19.56 -0.07 -9.15
C ASP A 162 19.32 0.31 -7.67
N ALA A 163 19.99 1.37 -7.19
CA ALA A 163 19.92 1.79 -5.79
C ALA A 163 18.51 2.18 -5.31
N TRP A 164 17.61 2.58 -6.23
CA TRP A 164 16.21 2.81 -5.88
C TRP A 164 15.50 1.54 -5.42
N THR A 165 16.00 0.35 -5.79
CA THR A 165 15.37 -0.91 -5.37
C THR A 165 15.60 -1.15 -3.88
N CYS A 166 16.82 -0.89 -3.39
CA CYS A 166 17.14 -0.89 -1.96
C CYS A 166 16.40 0.22 -1.22
N ALA A 167 16.39 1.44 -1.76
CA ALA A 167 15.66 2.56 -1.17
C ALA A 167 14.16 2.27 -1.03
N ASN A 168 13.52 1.71 -2.06
CA ASN A 168 12.11 1.30 -1.99
C ASN A 168 11.86 0.25 -0.89
N ALA A 169 12.72 -0.77 -0.75
CA ALA A 169 12.59 -1.74 0.34
C ALA A 169 12.72 -1.08 1.71
N ALA A 170 13.67 -0.15 1.86
CA ALA A 170 13.90 0.62 3.08
C ALA A 170 12.70 1.51 3.42
N SER A 171 12.12 2.20 2.44
CA SER A 171 10.92 3.04 2.60
C SER A 171 9.70 2.26 3.09
N GLY A 172 9.56 0.99 2.69
CA GLY A 172 8.48 0.12 3.19
C GLY A 172 8.84 -0.64 4.48
N GLY A 173 10.05 -0.45 5.01
CA GLY A 173 10.51 -1.15 6.22
C GLY A 173 10.76 -2.64 6.00
N HIS A 174 10.99 -3.07 4.77
CA HIS A 174 11.06 -4.47 4.38
C HIS A 174 12.49 -5.01 4.45
N LEU A 175 12.98 -5.22 5.68
CA LEU A 175 14.36 -5.63 5.96
C LEU A 175 14.79 -6.91 5.22
N GLU A 176 13.92 -7.93 5.15
CA GLU A 176 14.26 -9.19 4.48
C GLU A 176 14.42 -9.03 2.96
N CYS A 177 13.67 -8.10 2.34
CA CYS A 177 13.91 -7.73 0.94
C CYS A 177 15.25 -7.00 0.80
N LEU A 178 15.55 -6.06 1.69
CA LEU A 178 16.81 -5.31 1.66
C LEU A 178 18.04 -6.21 1.86
N LYS A 179 17.98 -7.15 2.80
CA LYS A 179 19.02 -8.18 3.02
C LYS A 179 19.24 -9.01 1.76
N TYR A 180 18.17 -9.57 1.18
CA TYR A 180 18.29 -10.36 -0.04
C TYR A 180 18.87 -9.53 -1.20
N LEU A 181 18.39 -8.30 -1.40
CA LEU A 181 18.88 -7.41 -2.44
C LEU A 181 20.37 -7.10 -2.26
N ARG A 182 20.81 -6.78 -1.04
CA ARG A 182 22.21 -6.41 -0.77
C ARG A 182 23.15 -7.60 -0.79
N GLU A 183 22.76 -8.68 -0.12
CA GLU A 183 23.64 -9.81 0.18
C GLU A 183 23.70 -10.82 -0.95
N GLU A 184 22.56 -11.12 -1.57
CA GLU A 184 22.46 -12.13 -2.62
C GLU A 184 22.47 -11.50 -4.02
N ALA A 185 21.59 -10.51 -4.26
CA ALA A 185 21.46 -9.89 -5.59
C ALA A 185 22.56 -8.84 -5.88
N LYS A 186 23.40 -8.51 -4.90
CA LYS A 186 24.45 -7.48 -4.97
C LYS A 186 23.94 -6.14 -5.50
N ALA A 187 22.70 -5.81 -5.17
CA ALA A 187 22.10 -4.54 -5.53
C ALA A 187 22.88 -3.39 -4.88
N PRO A 188 23.14 -2.29 -5.62
CA PRO A 188 23.69 -1.09 -5.02
C PRO A 188 22.68 -0.49 -4.04
N TRP A 189 23.19 0.26 -3.08
CA TRP A 189 22.44 1.18 -2.23
C TRP A 189 23.15 2.53 -2.26
N ASP A 190 22.49 3.57 -1.80
CA ASP A 190 23.05 4.91 -1.57
C ASP A 190 22.29 5.60 -0.42
N TRP A 191 22.64 6.85 -0.12
CA TRP A 191 22.02 7.72 0.89
C TRP A 191 20.49 7.61 0.97
N ARG A 192 19.80 7.50 -0.19
CA ARG A 192 18.34 7.36 -0.27
C ARG A 192 17.78 6.18 0.54
N THR A 193 18.60 5.15 0.76
CA THR A 193 18.24 3.98 1.56
C THR A 193 18.10 4.34 3.04
N ALA A 194 19.03 5.10 3.60
CA ALA A 194 18.96 5.58 4.97
C ALA A 194 17.88 6.66 5.10
N ASN A 195 17.90 7.62 4.19
CA ASN A 195 16.95 8.74 4.11
C ASN A 195 15.48 8.29 4.17
N TRP A 196 15.09 7.33 3.34
CA TRP A 196 13.70 6.87 3.30
C TRP A 196 13.34 5.97 4.48
N ALA A 197 14.30 5.23 5.04
CA ALA A 197 14.08 4.51 6.29
C ALA A 197 13.81 5.48 7.45
N ALA A 198 14.61 6.56 7.55
CA ALA A 198 14.46 7.60 8.55
C ALA A 198 13.11 8.33 8.42
N SER A 199 12.76 8.74 7.20
CA SER A 199 11.49 9.41 6.87
C SER A 199 10.24 8.60 7.21
N ASN A 200 10.33 7.26 7.23
CA ASN A 200 9.19 6.37 7.53
C ASN A 200 9.31 5.69 8.92
N GLY A 201 10.30 6.08 9.72
CA GLY A 201 10.44 5.59 11.10
C GLY A 201 10.91 4.14 11.20
N HIS A 202 11.60 3.63 10.19
CA HIS A 202 12.06 2.25 10.10
C HIS A 202 13.45 2.05 10.74
N LEU A 203 13.51 2.18 12.07
CA LEU A 203 14.74 2.07 12.85
C LEU A 203 15.52 0.77 12.58
N HIS A 204 14.84 -0.37 12.46
CA HIS A 204 15.44 -1.67 12.19
C HIS A 204 16.18 -1.75 10.85
N ILE A 205 15.82 -0.88 9.89
CA ILE A 205 16.59 -0.73 8.64
C ILE A 205 17.87 0.06 8.92
N LEU A 206 17.81 1.14 9.69
CA LEU A 206 18.98 1.95 10.05
C LEU A 206 20.00 1.14 10.88
N GLU A 207 19.51 0.31 11.80
CA GLU A 207 20.35 -0.64 12.56
C GLU A 207 21.11 -1.57 11.60
N TYR A 208 20.41 -2.15 10.63
CA TYR A 208 21.03 -3.00 9.62
C TYR A 208 22.05 -2.26 8.73
N LEU A 209 21.79 -0.99 8.38
CA LEU A 209 22.74 -0.18 7.62
C LEU A 209 24.03 0.06 8.41
N VAL A 210 23.92 0.40 9.70
CA VAL A 210 25.07 0.57 10.59
C VAL A 210 25.86 -0.74 10.75
N GLU A 211 25.18 -1.88 10.94
CA GLU A 211 25.81 -3.20 11.03
C GLU A 211 26.66 -3.54 9.78
N ARG A 212 26.23 -3.05 8.61
CA ARG A 212 26.91 -3.25 7.34
C ARG A 212 27.85 -2.10 6.95
N LYS A 213 28.17 -1.23 7.91
CA LYS A 213 29.12 -0.13 7.77
C LYS A 213 28.76 0.83 6.63
N PHE A 214 27.48 1.09 6.44
CA PHE A 214 27.01 2.14 5.55
C PHE A 214 27.54 3.50 6.04
N ASP A 215 28.10 4.31 5.15
CA ASP A 215 28.79 5.58 5.45
C ASP A 215 28.34 6.75 4.58
N GLU A 216 27.32 6.56 3.74
CA GLU A 216 26.74 7.60 2.86
C GLU A 216 25.55 8.32 3.55
N TYR A 217 25.72 8.74 4.81
CA TYR A 217 24.71 9.55 5.51
C TYR A 217 24.89 11.03 5.19
N GLU A 218 23.79 11.74 4.99
CA GLU A 218 23.72 13.19 4.76
C GLU A 218 22.89 13.85 5.88
N GLU A 219 22.75 15.18 5.85
CA GLU A 219 21.98 15.93 6.85
C GLU A 219 20.47 15.57 6.78
N ASP A 220 20.01 15.20 5.58
CA ASP A 220 18.61 14.91 5.27
C ASP A 220 18.03 13.74 6.09
N GLU A 221 18.84 12.75 6.50
CA GLU A 221 18.34 11.63 7.34
C GLU A 221 17.79 12.12 8.68
N CYS A 222 18.56 12.98 9.36
CA CYS A 222 18.15 13.57 10.63
C CYS A 222 16.99 14.55 10.41
N GLU A 223 17.05 15.35 9.33
CA GLU A 223 15.95 16.25 8.94
C GLU A 223 14.63 15.47 8.79
N PHE A 224 14.60 14.42 7.98
CA PHE A 224 13.36 13.69 7.72
C PHE A 224 12.88 12.88 8.91
N ALA A 225 13.79 12.30 9.72
CA ALA A 225 13.39 11.69 10.99
C ALA A 225 12.70 12.72 11.89
N ALA A 226 13.21 13.95 11.95
CA ALA A 226 12.66 15.03 12.76
C ALA A 226 11.33 15.58 12.18
N LYS A 227 11.27 15.78 10.86
CA LYS A 227 10.10 16.24 10.09
C LYS A 227 8.86 15.38 10.26
N PHE A 228 9.04 14.06 10.40
CA PHE A 228 7.94 13.09 10.54
C PHE A 228 7.80 12.56 11.98
N GLY A 229 8.53 13.14 12.94
CA GLY A 229 8.37 12.83 14.36
C GLY A 229 8.93 11.49 14.80
N HIS A 230 9.87 10.93 14.04
CA HIS A 230 10.51 9.63 14.29
C HIS A 230 11.69 9.76 15.26
N LEU A 231 11.42 10.17 16.50
CA LEU A 231 12.43 10.44 17.53
C LEU A 231 13.45 9.30 17.72
N ASN A 232 12.99 8.04 17.70
CA ASN A 232 13.90 6.90 17.87
C ASN A 232 14.89 6.75 16.70
N CYS A 233 14.46 7.06 15.48
CA CYS A 233 15.36 7.09 14.33
C CYS A 233 16.35 8.26 14.44
N LEU A 234 15.85 9.44 14.82
CA LEU A 234 16.69 10.63 15.01
C LEU A 234 17.78 10.40 16.06
N LYS A 235 17.41 9.84 17.22
CA LYS A 235 18.35 9.44 18.28
C LYS A 235 19.41 8.47 17.76
N TYR A 236 18.96 7.42 17.07
CA TYR A 236 19.88 6.39 16.58
C TYR A 236 20.84 6.93 15.52
N LEU A 237 20.35 7.75 14.59
CA LEU A 237 21.15 8.39 13.55
C LEU A 237 22.24 9.27 14.16
N HIS A 238 21.88 10.11 15.14
CA HIS A 238 22.83 11.00 15.78
C HIS A 238 23.82 10.25 16.70
N GLU A 239 23.31 9.43 17.62
CA GLU A 239 24.10 8.82 18.68
C GLU A 239 24.95 7.65 18.18
N THR A 240 24.43 6.85 17.25
CA THR A 240 25.07 5.61 16.78
C THR A 240 25.63 5.75 15.37
N ALA A 241 24.81 6.16 14.40
CA ALA A 241 25.27 6.26 13.01
C ALA A 241 26.22 7.43 12.75
N LYS A 242 26.26 8.40 13.67
CA LYS A 242 27.02 9.66 13.54
C LYS A 242 26.67 10.41 12.26
N ALA A 243 25.41 10.31 11.84
CA ALA A 243 24.89 11.05 10.70
C ALA A 243 24.97 12.56 11.00
N PRO A 244 25.35 13.39 10.02
CA PRO A 244 25.34 14.83 10.19
C PRO A 244 23.90 15.33 10.34
N TRP A 245 23.76 16.54 10.85
CA TRP A 245 22.49 17.25 10.94
C TRP A 245 22.73 18.75 10.82
N ASP A 246 21.68 19.50 10.50
CA ASP A 246 21.74 20.95 10.46
C ASP A 246 20.45 21.58 11.01
N SER A 247 20.33 22.90 10.85
CA SER A 247 19.19 23.65 11.34
C SER A 247 17.84 23.26 10.75
N TRP A 248 17.82 22.60 9.59
CA TRP A 248 16.56 22.14 8.99
C TRP A 248 15.88 21.07 9.84
N ALA A 249 16.64 20.25 10.57
CA ALA A 249 16.06 19.28 11.49
C ALA A 249 15.20 19.94 12.58
N VAL A 250 15.67 21.06 13.15
CA VAL A 250 14.91 21.83 14.17
C VAL A 250 13.71 22.51 13.53
N PHE A 251 13.93 23.15 12.38
CA PHE A 251 12.87 23.84 11.62
C PHE A 251 11.72 22.90 11.26
N GLU A 252 12.02 21.77 10.62
CA GLU A 252 11.01 20.82 10.17
C GLU A 252 10.32 20.12 11.34
N ALA A 253 11.03 19.76 12.42
CA ALA A 253 10.37 19.22 13.61
C ALA A 253 9.39 20.21 14.23
N HIS A 254 9.76 21.49 14.31
CA HIS A 254 8.89 22.54 14.86
C HIS A 254 7.69 22.79 13.96
N LYS A 255 7.92 23.00 12.65
CA LYS A 255 6.88 23.25 11.64
C LYS A 255 5.84 22.14 11.56
N ASN A 256 6.24 20.88 11.73
CA ASN A 256 5.33 19.72 11.68
C ASN A 256 4.81 19.31 13.07
N ASN A 257 5.01 20.13 14.11
CA ASN A 257 4.51 19.93 15.47
C ASN A 257 4.99 18.63 16.13
N HIS A 258 6.31 18.41 16.11
CA HIS A 258 6.99 17.28 16.75
C HIS A 258 7.86 17.72 17.94
N PRO A 259 7.25 18.11 19.08
CA PRO A 259 7.95 18.74 20.20
C PRO A 259 9.04 17.84 20.81
N ASP A 260 8.85 16.51 20.85
CA ASP A 260 9.87 15.60 21.38
C ASP A 260 11.14 15.58 20.52
N CYS A 261 11.00 15.72 19.18
CA CYS A 261 12.14 15.84 18.28
C CYS A 261 12.81 17.20 18.42
N VAL A 262 12.02 18.27 18.52
CA VAL A 262 12.54 19.62 18.79
C VAL A 262 13.35 19.62 20.07
N GLN A 263 12.79 19.15 21.19
CA GLN A 263 13.47 19.13 22.48
C GLN A 263 14.77 18.32 22.41
N TYR A 264 14.74 17.14 21.78
CA TYR A 264 15.94 16.33 21.61
C TYR A 264 17.04 17.04 20.81
N LEU A 265 16.70 17.71 19.71
CA LEU A 265 17.66 18.45 18.90
C LEU A 265 18.26 19.62 19.68
N LEU A 266 17.45 20.34 20.45
CA LEU A 266 17.88 21.44 21.29
C LEU A 266 18.81 20.98 22.43
N ASP A 267 18.45 19.88 23.10
CA ASP A 267 19.25 19.26 24.16
C ASP A 267 20.63 18.81 23.66
N ASN A 268 20.75 18.51 22.36
CA ASN A 268 21.99 18.07 21.74
C ASN A 268 22.69 19.18 20.92
N ASN A 269 22.32 20.45 21.13
CA ASN A 269 22.93 21.62 20.49
C ASN A 269 22.93 21.56 18.95
N CYS A 270 21.86 21.02 18.35
CA CYS A 270 21.65 21.12 16.91
C CYS A 270 21.61 22.61 16.50
N PRO A 271 22.26 23.00 15.37
CA PRO A 271 22.21 24.38 14.89
C PRO A 271 20.76 24.89 14.77
N LEU A 272 20.53 26.16 15.11
CA LEU A 272 19.22 26.78 14.97
C LEU A 272 19.11 27.49 13.61
N PRO A 273 17.90 27.57 13.02
CA PRO A 273 17.67 28.40 11.84
C PRO A 273 18.01 29.87 12.12
N PRO A 274 18.29 30.67 11.07
CA PRO A 274 18.56 32.10 11.25
C PRO A 274 17.45 32.81 12.02
N ASN A 275 17.83 33.63 13.01
CA ASN A 275 16.93 34.39 13.89
C ASN A 275 16.13 33.57 14.91
N TRP A 276 16.28 32.24 14.96
CA TRP A 276 15.73 31.42 16.04
C TRP A 276 16.66 31.47 17.26
N ARG A 277 16.09 31.41 18.47
CA ARG A 277 16.85 31.40 19.73
C ARG A 277 16.30 30.37 20.69
N TYR A 278 17.18 29.67 21.40
CA TYR A 278 16.80 28.77 22.48
C TYR A 278 17.47 29.23 23.77
N GLU A 279 16.67 29.83 24.68
CA GLU A 279 17.16 30.43 25.91
C GLU A 279 16.22 30.05 27.06
N HIS A 280 16.77 29.77 28.24
CA HIS A 280 15.99 29.42 29.45
C HIS A 280 15.01 28.25 29.29
N GLY A 281 15.24 27.35 28.33
CA GLY A 281 14.37 26.20 28.05
C GLY A 281 13.20 26.52 27.12
N GLU A 282 13.12 27.74 26.57
CA GLU A 282 12.08 28.16 25.64
C GLU A 282 12.67 28.46 24.24
N LEU A 283 11.98 27.97 23.21
CA LEU A 283 12.33 28.21 21.80
C LEU A 283 11.57 29.45 21.29
N HIS A 284 12.30 30.47 20.88
CA HIS A 284 11.77 31.69 20.29
C HIS A 284 11.92 31.67 18.77
N VAL A 285 10.78 31.71 18.06
CA VAL A 285 10.66 31.67 16.59
C VAL A 285 10.16 33.03 16.07
N PRO A 286 10.67 33.57 14.95
CA PRO A 286 10.21 34.85 14.39
C PRO A 286 8.73 34.87 14.00
N GLU A 287 8.06 36.01 14.21
CA GLU A 287 6.61 36.20 13.99
C GLU A 287 6.11 35.98 12.54
N SER A 288 7.01 35.84 11.55
CA SER A 288 6.63 35.68 10.13
C SER A 288 6.36 34.23 9.69
N GLU A 289 6.53 33.24 10.57
CA GLU A 289 6.39 31.81 10.23
C GLU A 289 5.18 31.14 10.90
N SER A 290 4.38 31.89 11.68
CA SER A 290 3.16 31.39 12.34
C SER A 290 1.90 31.43 11.46
N GLU A 291 1.99 31.88 10.21
CA GLU A 291 0.84 31.98 9.27
C GLU A 291 0.97 31.00 8.09
N SER A 292 0.85 29.71 8.37
CA SER A 292 0.38 28.75 7.36
C SER A 292 -0.28 27.56 8.05
N GLU A 293 -1.53 27.78 8.48
CA GLU A 293 -2.50 26.73 8.85
C GLU A 293 -3.04 25.99 7.61
#